data_AF-A0A1A8DZR7-F1
#
_entry.id   AF-A0A1A8DZR7-F1
#
_cell.length_a   1.000
_cell.length_b   1.000
_cell.length_c   1.000
_cell.angle_alpha   90.00
_cell.angle_beta   90.00
_cell.angle_gamma   90.00
#
_symmetry.space_group_name_H-M   'P 1'
#
loop_
_entity.id
_entity.type
_entity.pdbx_description
1 polymer ?
#
loop_
_entity_poly.entity_id
_entity_poly.type
_entity_poly.pdbx_seq_one_letter_code
_entity_poly.pdbx_strand_id
1 'polypeptide(L)' 'FVLHCAHGDLTYSVEEELKHGSVIGNIAKDLGLDFGRLAARKARVEMEGTDKQYITINQKNGDVVVVGRIDREEL' A
#
# COMPACT_ATOMS: atom_id res chain seq x y z
N PHE A 1 -17.31 -17.21 12.29
CA PHE A 1 -16.21 -16.30 11.93
C PHE A 1 -16.72 -15.35 10.87
N VAL A 2 -16.96 -14.08 11.20
CA VAL A 2 -17.43 -13.06 10.24
C VAL A 2 -16.20 -12.30 9.75
N LEU A 3 -15.82 -12.51 8.49
CA LEU A 3 -14.79 -11.71 7.83
C LEU A 3 -15.46 -10.44 7.32
N HIS A 4 -15.28 -9.32 8.02
CA HIS A 4 -15.66 -8.02 7.50
C HIS A 4 -14.66 -7.66 6.39
N CYS A 5 -15.05 -7.91 5.15
CA CYS A 5 -14.34 -7.44 3.97
C CYS A 5 -14.74 -5.98 3.78
N ALA A 6 -13.78 -5.07 3.91
CA ALA A 6 -13.97 -3.70 3.48
C ALA A 6 -13.58 -3.65 2.00
N HIS A 7 -14.54 -3.31 1.14
CA HIS A 7 -14.34 -3.08 -0.28
C HIS A 7 -14.22 -1.56 -0.44
N GLY A 8 -13.07 -1.08 -0.89
CA GLY A 8 -12.80 0.32 -1.12
C GLY A 8 -11.77 0.44 -2.23
N ASP A 9 -12.20 0.94 -3.38
CA ASP A 9 -11.34 1.25 -4.51
C ASP A 9 -10.69 2.62 -4.28
N LEU A 10 -9.37 2.62 -4.22
CA LEU A 10 -8.56 3.77 -3.82
C LEU A 10 -7.54 4.06 -4.90
N THR A 11 -7.73 5.17 -5.60
CA THR A 11 -6.85 5.60 -6.68
C THR A 11 -5.91 6.68 -6.16
N TYR A 12 -4.64 6.32 -5.99
CA TYR A 12 -3.57 7.28 -5.68
C TYR A 12 -2.83 7.64 -6.96
N SER A 13 -2.66 8.93 -7.23
CA SER A 13 -1.79 9.42 -8.29
C SER A 13 -0.44 9.81 -7.69
N VAL A 14 0.62 9.24 -8.26
CA VAL A 14 2.01 9.49 -7.85
C VAL A 14 2.80 9.94 -9.05
N GLU A 15 3.77 10.82 -8.85
CA GLU A 15 4.71 11.21 -9.90
C GLU A 15 5.64 10.01 -10.22
N GLU A 16 5.90 9.76 -11.51
CA GLU A 16 6.94 8.80 -11.89
C GLU A 16 8.30 9.36 -11.42
N GLU A 17 9.16 8.52 -10.84
CA GLU A 17 10.35 8.89 -10.05
C GLU A 17 10.16 9.23 -8.57
N LEU A 18 9.15 8.67 -7.89
CA LEU A 18 9.17 8.68 -6.42
C LEU A 18 10.43 7.96 -5.90
N LYS A 19 11.26 8.72 -5.17
CA LYS A 19 12.45 8.19 -4.49
C LYS A 19 12.05 7.03 -3.57
N HIS A 20 12.95 6.07 -3.43
CA HIS A 20 12.81 5.01 -2.44
C HIS A 20 12.57 5.64 -1.05
N GLY A 21 11.55 5.17 -0.35
CA GLY A 21 11.10 5.70 0.94
C GLY A 21 10.09 6.85 0.86
N SER A 22 9.65 7.27 -0.33
CA SER A 22 8.57 8.26 -0.45
C SER A 22 7.23 7.67 -0.05
N VAL A 23 6.48 8.41 0.77
CA VAL A 23 5.11 8.03 1.17
C VAL A 23 4.14 8.44 0.08
N ILE A 24 3.38 7.48 -0.44
CA ILE A 24 2.31 7.68 -1.43
C ILE A 24 1.06 8.25 -0.75
N GLY A 25 0.68 7.64 0.38
CA GLY A 25 -0.57 7.95 1.06
C GLY A 25 -0.84 7.00 2.22
N ASN A 26 -1.90 7.27 2.99
CA ASN A 26 -2.24 6.48 4.17
C ASN A 26 -3.53 5.68 3.94
N ILE A 27 -3.37 4.40 3.58
CA ILE A 27 -4.50 3.53 3.27
C ILE A 27 -5.32 3.15 4.51
N ALA A 28 -4.72 3.19 5.69
CA ALA A 28 -5.42 2.92 6.94
C ALA A 28 -6.45 3.99 7.26
N LYS A 29 -6.09 5.27 7.12
CA LYS A 29 -7.03 6.38 7.30
C LYS A 29 -8.13 6.37 6.25
N ASP A 30 -7.78 6.10 5.00
CA ASP A 30 -8.75 6.17 3.91
C ASP A 30 -9.80 5.05 3.99
N LEU A 31 -9.35 3.81 4.26
CA LEU A 31 -10.24 2.68 4.51
C LEU A 31 -10.87 2.68 5.91
N GLY A 32 -10.54 3.64 6.77
CA GLY A 32 -10.98 3.66 8.18
C GLY A 32 -10.53 2.43 8.97
N LEU A 33 -9.39 1.84 8.61
CA LEU A 33 -8.80 0.68 9.28
C LEU A 33 -7.89 1.14 10.42
N ASP A 34 -8.12 0.61 11.63
CA ASP A 34 -7.18 0.80 12.74
C ASP A 34 -5.81 0.22 12.41
N PHE A 35 -4.74 0.98 12.67
CA PHE A 35 -3.34 0.52 12.52
C PHE A 35 -3.08 -0.80 13.25
N GLY A 36 -3.66 -0.96 14.44
CA GLY A 36 -3.59 -2.20 15.21
C GLY A 36 -4.24 -3.38 14.50
N ARG A 37 -5.32 -3.16 13.73
CA ARG A 37 -5.95 -4.20 12.91
C ARG A 37 -5.15 -4.53 11.66
N LEU A 38 -4.47 -3.56 11.04
CA LEU A 38 -3.56 -3.82 9.91
C LEU A 38 -2.38 -4.69 10.32
N ALA A 39 -1.75 -4.39 11.46
CA ALA A 39 -0.67 -5.20 12.01
C ALA A 39 -1.17 -6.60 12.43
N ALA A 40 -2.32 -6.68 13.12
CA ALA A 40 -2.90 -7.96 13.52
C ALA A 40 -3.30 -8.84 12.33
N ARG A 41 -3.77 -8.24 11.22
CA ARG A 41 -4.12 -8.95 9.98
C ARG A 41 -2.93 -9.17 9.04
N LYS A 42 -1.72 -8.79 9.44
CA LYS A 42 -0.50 -8.83 8.59
C LYS A 42 -0.77 -8.26 7.20
N ALA A 43 -1.23 -7.01 7.14
CA ALA A 43 -1.51 -6.36 5.87
C ALA A 43 -0.30 -6.43 4.93
N ARG A 44 -0.50 -6.99 3.75
CA ARG A 44 0.51 -7.12 2.70
C ARG A 44 -0.01 -6.46 1.45
N VAL A 45 0.91 -5.85 0.70
CA VAL A 45 0.61 -5.37 -0.64
C VAL A 45 1.08 -6.45 -1.60
N GLU A 46 0.16 -6.86 -2.47
CA GLU A 46 0.44 -7.72 -3.60
C GLU A 46 0.22 -6.89 -4.85
N MET A 47 1.19 -6.91 -5.77
CA MET A 47 1.05 -6.23 -7.06
C MET A 47 0.58 -7.23 -8.09
N GLU A 48 -0.54 -6.93 -8.73
CA GLU A 48 -1.01 -7.74 -9.84
C GLU A 48 -0.12 -7.47 -11.07
N GLY A 49 0.52 -8.50 -11.60
CA GLY A 49 1.29 -8.42 -12.84
C GLY A 49 2.81 -8.26 -12.70
N THR A 50 3.36 -8.15 -11.48
CA THR A 50 4.82 -8.07 -11.29
C THR A 50 5.26 -8.72 -9.97
N ASP A 51 6.27 -9.58 -10.03
CA ASP A 51 6.89 -10.22 -8.85
C ASP A 51 7.71 -9.22 -8.00
N LYS A 52 8.02 -8.05 -8.56
CA LYS A 52 8.74 -6.97 -7.87
C LYS A 52 7.77 -6.14 -7.01
N GLN A 53 8.04 -6.09 -5.72
CA GLN A 53 7.33 -5.22 -4.79
C GLN A 53 7.87 -3.78 -4.91
N TYR A 54 7.22 -2.92 -5.70
CA TYR A 54 7.62 -1.50 -5.80
C TYR A 54 7.09 -0.63 -4.66
N ILE A 55 6.00 -1.04 -4.01
CA ILE A 55 5.38 -0.36 -2.88
C ILE A 55 5.24 -1.33 -1.71
N THR A 56 5.32 -0.78 -0.51
CA THR A 56 5.12 -1.48 0.74
C THR A 56 4.11 -0.72 1.59
N ILE A 57 3.48 -1.40 2.54
CA ILE A 57 2.63 -0.77 3.54
C ILE A 57 3.26 -0.91 4.92
N ASN A 58 3.41 0.22 5.61
CA ASN A 58 3.82 0.25 7.00
C ASN A 58 2.63 -0.10 7.89
N GLN A 59 2.55 -1.35 8.35
CA GLN A 59 1.46 -1.83 9.21
C GLN A 59 1.32 -1.09 10.54
N LYS A 60 2.37 -0.40 11.02
CA LYS A 60 2.33 0.36 12.28
C LYS A 60 1.56 1.67 12.14
N ASN A 61 1.58 2.26 10.95
CA ASN A 61 1.10 3.62 10.68
C ASN A 61 0.06 3.67 9.56
N GLY A 62 -0.10 2.59 8.80
CA GLY A 62 -0.96 2.57 7.61
C GLY A 62 -0.40 3.28 6.38
N ASP A 63 0.85 3.75 6.43
CA ASP A 63 1.47 4.49 5.33
C ASP A 63 1.91 3.55 4.22
N VAL A 64 1.49 3.83 2.99
CA VAL A 64 1.97 3.19 1.78
C VAL A 64 3.21 3.94 1.33
N VAL A 65 4.32 3.21 1.21
CA VAL A 65 5.65 3.76 0.93
C VAL A 65 6.22 3.09 -0.31
N VAL A 66 6.83 3.87 -1.19
CA VAL A 66 7.59 3.34 -2.32
C VAL A 66 8.88 2.72 -1.80
N VAL A 67 9.15 1.47 -2.15
CA VAL A 67 10.40 0.76 -1.79
C VAL A 67 11.24 0.40 -3.00
N GLY A 68 10.64 0.31 -4.18
CA GLY A 68 11.31 0.07 -5.45
C GLY A 68 11.24 1.30 -6.35
N ARG A 69 12.20 1.45 -7.26
CA ARG A 69 12.15 2.49 -8.29
C ARG A 69 10.99 2.16 -9.23
N ILE A 70 9.98 3.03 -9.27
CA ILE A 70 8.85 2.89 -10.20
C ILE A 70 9.35 3.39 -11.55
N ASP A 71 9.54 2.47 -12.49
CA ASP A 71 9.96 2.76 -13.86
C ASP A 71 8.79 2.42 -14.80
N ARG A 72 8.33 3.40 -15.57
CA ARG A 72 7.12 3.27 -16.40
C ARG A 72 7.31 2.36 -17.63
N GLU A 73 8.55 1.94 -17.91
CA GLU A 73 8.87 0.97 -18.95
C GLU A 73 8.82 -0.49 -18.47
N GLU A 74 8.67 -0.74 -17.15
CA GLU A 74 8.67 -2.10 -16.57
C GLU A 74 7.29 -2.57 -16.06
N LEU A 75 6.21 -1.89 -16.47
CA LEU A 75 4.80 -2.19 -16.12
C LEU A 75 4.07 -2.95 -17.24
#